data_AF-A0A1F9K775-F1
#
_entry.id   AF-A0A1F9K775-F1
#
_cell.length_a   1.000
_cell.length_b   1.000
_cell.length_c   1.000
_cell.angle_alpha   90.00
_cell.angle_beta   90.00
_cell.angle_gamma   90.00
#
_symmetry.space_group_name_H-M   'P 1'
#
loop_
_entity.id
_entity.type
_entity.pdbx_description
1 polymer ?
#
loop_
_entity_poly.entity_id
_entity_poly.type
_entity_poly.pdbx_seq_one_letter_code
_entity_poly.pdbx_strand_id
1 'polypeptide(L)'
;MARVFRALSRRSTLKLLLTLPLVRLLDAYLARFIGLGSDTAMAATSLRVAKVSELKQPWSSVAFTYVMKVKTTDVYKKETVTDEAVPGLVIRLPDELAEKRGGGIKGKFSVVDLHCTHQRCVATYLKDKSEIRAVADIDAKNPVAFCPCHRSVYDLAEGGKVMKGPANGPLWKFEFDVKGDNILVTRIDPKASQWEPGPQGQLFSEYPVRPGEPGL
;
A
#
# COMPACT_ATOMS: atom_id res chain seq x y z
N MET A 1 -83.58 35.75 -2.58
CA MET A 1 -83.20 37.12 -2.99
C MET A 1 -82.07 37.04 -4.01
N ALA A 2 -82.33 37.50 -5.23
CA ALA A 2 -81.33 37.56 -6.29
C ALA A 2 -80.29 38.66 -6.02
N ARG A 3 -79.03 38.43 -6.42
CA ARG A 3 -78.11 39.51 -6.79
C ARG A 3 -77.08 39.05 -7.83
N VAL A 4 -76.92 39.96 -8.78
CA VAL A 4 -76.36 39.89 -10.12
C VAL A 4 -74.87 40.27 -10.09
N PHE A 5 -74.07 39.48 -10.82
CA PHE A 5 -72.82 39.79 -11.54
C PHE A 5 -71.61 40.43 -10.84
N ARG A 6 -70.44 39.79 -11.07
CA ARG A 6 -69.29 40.52 -11.59
C ARG A 6 -68.45 39.64 -12.52
N ALA A 7 -68.31 40.12 -13.76
CA ALA A 7 -67.46 39.58 -14.78
C ALA A 7 -65.99 39.64 -14.34
N LEU A 8 -65.29 38.51 -14.38
CA LEU A 8 -63.84 38.44 -14.25
C LEU A 8 -63.25 38.04 -15.60
N SER A 9 -62.78 39.09 -16.28
CA SER A 9 -61.50 39.19 -16.99
C SER A 9 -60.96 37.95 -17.71
N ARG A 10 -60.92 38.12 -19.04
CA ARG A 10 -60.46 37.27 -20.14
C ARG A 10 -58.94 36.97 -20.14
N ARG A 11 -58.36 36.62 -18.99
CA ARG A 11 -56.93 36.24 -18.89
C ARG A 11 -56.77 35.16 -17.83
N SER A 12 -56.56 33.93 -18.30
CA SER A 12 -55.95 32.77 -17.61
C SER A 12 -56.63 31.45 -17.99
N THR A 13 -57.02 31.28 -19.25
CA THR A 13 -57.30 29.97 -19.84
C THR A 13 -56.17 29.62 -20.79
N LEU A 14 -55.01 29.25 -20.25
CA LEU A 14 -53.98 28.43 -20.90
C LEU A 14 -52.84 28.26 -19.89
N LYS A 15 -52.31 27.04 -19.78
CA LYS A 15 -51.22 26.58 -18.89
C LYS A 15 -51.65 25.72 -17.69
N LEU A 16 -52.66 24.89 -17.87
CA LEU A 16 -52.84 23.68 -17.07
C LEU A 16 -52.91 22.47 -18.01
N LEU A 17 -51.80 22.10 -18.66
CA LEU A 17 -51.69 20.84 -19.44
C LEU A 17 -50.27 20.58 -19.99
N LEU A 18 -49.19 20.88 -19.26
CA LEU A 18 -47.83 20.64 -19.78
C LEU A 18 -46.77 20.40 -18.70
N THR A 19 -47.09 19.65 -17.64
CA THR A 19 -46.09 19.28 -16.60
C THR A 19 -45.92 17.78 -16.39
N LEU A 20 -46.50 16.93 -17.23
CA LEU A 20 -46.40 15.47 -17.12
C LEU A 20 -46.30 14.87 -18.54
N PRO A 21 -45.13 14.90 -19.22
CA PRO A 21 -44.27 13.71 -19.20
C PRO A 21 -42.77 13.96 -19.46
N LEU A 22 -42.20 15.13 -19.12
CA LEU A 22 -40.77 15.41 -19.38
C LEU A 22 -39.83 15.06 -18.22
N VAL A 23 -40.33 14.86 -17.01
CA VAL A 23 -39.48 14.55 -15.84
C VAL A 23 -38.97 13.11 -15.86
N ARG A 24 -39.64 12.17 -16.54
CA ARG A 24 -39.22 10.75 -16.55
C ARG A 24 -38.18 10.38 -17.60
N LEU A 25 -37.82 11.28 -18.51
CA LEU A 25 -36.76 11.04 -19.50
C LEU A 25 -35.41 11.63 -19.11
N LEU A 26 -35.36 12.55 -18.13
CA LEU A 26 -34.10 13.13 -17.66
C LEU A 26 -33.38 12.25 -16.62
N ASP A 27 -34.12 11.51 -15.80
CA ASP A 27 -33.54 10.62 -14.78
C ASP A 27 -32.77 9.44 -15.41
N ALA A 28 -33.21 8.93 -16.56
CA ALA A 28 -32.54 7.82 -17.25
C ALA A 28 -31.26 8.24 -17.99
N TYR A 29 -31.08 9.53 -18.29
CA TYR A 29 -29.92 10.03 -19.02
C TYR A 29 -28.81 10.56 -18.10
N LEU A 30 -29.18 11.15 -16.94
CA LEU A 30 -28.20 11.57 -15.93
C LEU A 30 -27.59 10.38 -15.16
N ALA A 31 -28.32 9.28 -14.98
CA ALA A 31 -27.78 8.04 -14.41
C ALA A 31 -26.73 7.36 -15.31
N ARG A 32 -26.56 7.80 -16.57
CA ARG A 32 -25.58 7.26 -17.52
C ARG A 32 -24.28 8.09 -17.59
N PHE A 33 -24.26 9.28 -16.96
CA PHE A 33 -23.11 10.19 -16.88
C PHE A 33 -22.64 10.49 -15.46
N ILE A 34 -23.43 10.16 -14.44
CA ILE A 34 -22.86 9.83 -13.13
C ILE A 34 -22.21 8.48 -13.34
N GLY A 35 -20.92 8.53 -13.72
CA GLY A 35 -20.08 7.36 -13.75
C GLY A 35 -20.34 6.59 -12.46
N LEU A 36 -20.93 5.41 -12.63
CA LEU A 36 -20.54 4.22 -11.92
C LEU A 36 -19.01 4.19 -11.97
N GLY A 37 -18.38 4.97 -11.09
CA GLY A 37 -17.20 4.51 -10.40
C GLY A 37 -17.65 3.17 -9.85
N SER A 38 -17.31 2.13 -10.58
CA SER A 38 -17.28 0.79 -10.07
C SER A 38 -16.30 0.86 -8.92
N ASP A 39 -16.79 1.28 -7.75
CA ASP A 39 -16.39 0.71 -6.48
C ASP A 39 -16.86 -0.75 -6.54
N THR A 40 -16.27 -1.52 -7.46
CA THR A 40 -15.73 -2.80 -7.04
C THR A 40 -14.77 -2.43 -5.92
N ALA A 41 -15.31 -2.28 -4.71
CA ALA A 41 -14.63 -2.70 -3.53
C ALA A 41 -14.22 -4.15 -3.85
N MET A 42 -13.07 -4.29 -4.51
CA MET A 42 -12.32 -5.53 -4.45
C MET A 42 -12.27 -5.79 -2.97
N ALA A 43 -12.96 -6.83 -2.51
CA ALA A 43 -12.79 -7.32 -1.16
C ALA A 43 -11.29 -7.60 -1.06
N ALA A 44 -10.53 -6.63 -0.55
CA ALA A 44 -9.10 -6.72 -0.40
C ALA A 44 -8.94 -7.95 0.48
N THR A 45 -8.48 -9.04 -0.12
CA THR A 45 -8.37 -10.31 0.57
C THR A 45 -7.30 -10.08 1.62
N SER A 46 -7.74 -9.84 2.85
CA SER A 46 -6.85 -9.46 3.92
C SER A 46 -6.08 -10.69 4.35
N LEU A 47 -4.75 -10.64 4.30
CA LEU A 47 -3.88 -11.72 4.74
C LEU A 47 -3.64 -11.59 6.24
N ARG A 48 -3.97 -12.62 7.02
CA ARG A 48 -3.57 -12.67 8.43
C ARG A 48 -2.08 -12.96 8.54
N VAL A 49 -1.32 -12.03 9.12
CA VAL A 49 0.15 -12.10 9.16
C VAL A 49 0.72 -12.41 10.54
N ALA A 50 0.00 -12.08 11.61
CA ALA A 50 0.43 -12.33 12.99
C ALA A 50 -0.77 -12.28 13.94
N LYS A 51 -0.57 -12.76 15.17
CA LYS A 51 -1.44 -12.44 16.30
C LYS A 51 -0.86 -11.33 17.17
N VAL A 52 -1.72 -10.53 17.78
CA VAL A 52 -1.31 -9.53 18.78
C VAL A 52 -0.64 -10.24 19.98
N SER A 53 -1.18 -11.39 20.37
CA SER A 53 -0.66 -12.22 21.46
C SER A 53 0.74 -12.82 21.20
N GLU A 54 1.21 -12.89 19.96
CA GLU A 54 2.58 -13.32 19.60
C GLU A 54 3.61 -12.19 19.82
N LEU A 55 3.15 -10.94 19.86
CA LEU A 55 3.95 -9.73 19.78
C LEU A 55 3.89 -8.89 21.08
N LYS A 56 4.18 -9.54 22.21
CA LYS A 56 4.01 -8.93 23.55
C LYS A 56 5.08 -7.90 23.90
N GLN A 57 6.34 -8.21 23.58
CA GLN A 57 7.48 -7.39 23.99
C GLN A 57 7.77 -6.30 22.94
N PRO A 58 8.20 -5.10 23.36
CA PRO A 58 8.76 -4.13 22.43
C PRO A 58 9.85 -4.79 21.57
N TRP A 59 9.81 -4.52 20.27
CA TRP A 59 10.70 -5.09 19.26
C TRP A 59 10.58 -6.61 19.06
N SER A 60 9.55 -7.25 19.60
CA SER A 60 9.14 -8.57 19.09
C SER A 60 8.63 -8.45 17.65
N SER A 61 8.80 -9.51 16.87
CA SER A 61 8.53 -9.47 15.44
C SER A 61 8.08 -10.81 14.89
N VAL A 62 7.26 -10.77 13.85
CA VAL A 62 6.86 -11.94 13.05
C VAL A 62 7.13 -11.62 11.58
N ALA A 63 7.92 -12.47 10.93
CA ALA A 63 8.14 -12.40 9.48
C ALA A 63 6.99 -13.12 8.75
N PHE A 64 6.65 -12.63 7.57
CA PHE A 64 5.63 -13.23 6.70
C PHE A 64 5.98 -13.04 5.23
N THR A 65 5.27 -13.74 4.36
CA THR A 65 5.36 -13.56 2.91
C THR A 65 4.02 -13.06 2.39
N TYR A 66 4.05 -12.01 1.59
CA TYR A 66 2.88 -11.47 0.89
C TYR A 66 3.08 -11.67 -0.61
N VAL A 67 2.12 -12.29 -1.29
CA VAL A 67 2.21 -12.49 -2.75
C VAL A 67 1.47 -11.35 -3.44
N MET A 68 2.13 -10.72 -4.40
CA MET A 68 1.51 -9.66 -5.19
C MET A 68 1.84 -9.77 -6.67
N LYS A 69 1.01 -9.14 -7.50
CA LYS A 69 1.32 -8.93 -8.91
C LYS A 69 2.28 -7.75 -9.04
N VAL A 70 3.42 -7.97 -9.67
CA VAL A 70 4.40 -6.93 -9.99
C VAL A 70 4.46 -6.78 -11.50
N LYS A 71 4.47 -5.53 -11.95
CA LYS A 71 4.62 -5.17 -13.35
C LYS A 71 6.07 -4.74 -13.57
N THR A 72 6.77 -5.46 -14.44
CA THR A 72 8.13 -5.12 -14.83
C THR A 72 8.15 -4.73 -16.30
N THR A 73 8.88 -3.67 -16.60
CA THR A 73 9.16 -3.23 -17.97
C THR A 73 10.62 -3.50 -18.27
N ASP A 74 10.91 -4.29 -19.31
CA ASP A 74 12.28 -4.56 -19.73
C ASP A 74 12.87 -3.43 -20.59
N VAL A 75 14.14 -3.59 -20.99
CA VAL A 75 14.87 -2.61 -21.83
C VAL A 75 14.26 -2.42 -23.22
N TYR A 76 13.41 -3.34 -23.68
CA TYR A 76 12.68 -3.26 -24.94
C TYR A 76 11.25 -2.72 -24.76
N LYS A 77 10.93 -2.19 -23.58
CA LYS A 77 9.60 -1.69 -23.19
C LYS A 77 8.53 -2.78 -23.20
N LYS A 78 8.91 -4.05 -23.11
CA LYS A 78 7.95 -5.15 -22.96
C LYS A 78 7.55 -5.24 -21.50
N GLU A 79 6.24 -5.28 -21.28
CA GLU A 79 5.66 -5.38 -19.94
C GLU A 79 5.35 -6.85 -19.62
N THR A 80 5.74 -7.28 -18.43
CA THR A 80 5.39 -8.60 -17.89
C THR A 80 4.77 -8.44 -16.53
N VAL A 81 3.74 -9.23 -16.24
CA VAL A 81 3.12 -9.30 -14.92
C VAL A 81 3.40 -10.67 -14.32
N THR A 82 4.10 -10.69 -13.19
CA THR A 82 4.46 -11.91 -12.46
C THR A 82 3.92 -11.87 -11.04
N ASP A 83 3.79 -13.04 -10.42
CA ASP A 83 3.64 -13.14 -8.96
C ASP A 83 5.01 -12.96 -8.31
N GLU A 84 5.10 -12.04 -7.35
CA GLU A 84 6.30 -11.82 -6.55
C GLU A 84 5.99 -12.09 -5.08
N ALA A 85 6.90 -12.83 -4.43
CA ALA A 85 6.87 -13.07 -2.99
C ALA A 85 7.58 -11.93 -2.27
N VAL A 86 6.83 -11.13 -1.52
CA VAL A 86 7.33 -9.97 -0.77
C VAL A 86 7.60 -10.37 0.69
N PRO A 87 8.84 -10.19 1.19
CA PRO A 87 9.19 -10.46 2.57
C PRO A 87 8.68 -9.33 3.47
N GLY A 88 7.69 -9.62 4.29
CA GLY A 88 7.12 -8.68 5.24
C GLY A 88 7.59 -8.92 6.67
N LEU A 89 7.57 -7.86 7.47
CA LEU A 89 7.87 -7.92 8.89
C LEU A 89 6.85 -7.12 9.70
N VAL A 90 6.16 -7.79 10.62
CA VAL A 90 5.37 -7.13 11.67
C VAL A 90 6.27 -6.93 12.89
N ILE A 91 6.29 -5.72 13.43
CA ILE A 91 7.11 -5.34 14.58
C ILE A 91 6.22 -4.69 15.64
N ARG A 92 6.35 -5.13 16.89
CA ARG A 92 5.79 -4.44 18.06
C ARG A 92 6.67 -3.24 18.39
N LEU A 93 6.15 -2.03 18.27
CA LEU A 93 6.85 -0.80 18.68
C LEU A 93 6.76 -0.64 20.21
N PRO A 94 7.72 0.04 20.87
CA PRO A 94 7.55 0.55 22.22
C PRO A 94 6.29 1.42 22.37
N ASP A 95 5.64 1.39 23.54
CA ASP A 95 4.40 2.14 23.77
C ASP A 95 4.58 3.65 23.60
N GLU A 96 5.70 4.21 24.05
CA GLU A 96 6.01 5.64 23.85
C GLU A 96 6.06 6.03 22.36
N LEU A 97 6.54 5.14 21.49
CA LEU A 97 6.55 5.37 20.04
C LEU A 97 5.15 5.17 19.43
N ALA A 98 4.37 4.23 19.97
CA ALA A 98 2.98 4.02 19.56
C ALA A 98 2.12 5.25 19.86
N GLU A 99 2.23 5.83 21.04
CA GLU A 99 1.47 7.03 21.44
C GLU A 99 1.81 8.24 20.55
N LYS A 100 3.10 8.45 20.23
CA LYS A 100 3.52 9.50 19.28
C LYS A 100 2.94 9.32 17.87
N ARG A 101 2.50 8.11 17.51
CA ARG A 101 1.90 7.78 16.22
C ARG A 101 0.37 7.75 16.25
N GLY A 102 -0.24 8.37 17.27
CA GLY A 102 -1.70 8.44 17.44
C GLY A 102 -2.27 7.36 18.36
N GLY A 103 -1.43 6.55 18.99
CA GLY A 103 -1.83 5.57 19.99
C GLY A 103 -2.71 4.44 19.45
N GLY A 104 -3.48 3.84 20.37
CA GLY A 104 -4.38 2.73 20.06
C GLY A 104 -3.67 1.43 19.68
N ILE A 105 -4.44 0.36 19.46
CA ILE A 105 -3.87 -0.97 19.20
C ILE A 105 -3.07 -1.01 17.90
N LYS A 106 -3.51 -0.31 16.86
CA LYS A 106 -2.83 -0.27 15.55
C LYS A 106 -1.49 0.47 15.64
N GLY A 107 -1.42 1.58 16.39
CA GLY A 107 -0.20 2.37 16.57
C GLY A 107 0.95 1.59 17.23
N LYS A 108 0.63 0.51 17.95
CA LYS A 108 1.60 -0.39 18.58
C LYS A 108 2.39 -1.23 17.58
N PHE A 109 2.00 -1.26 16.31
CA PHE A 109 2.64 -2.10 15.30
C PHE A 109 3.16 -1.29 14.12
N SER A 110 4.25 -1.76 13.54
CA SER A 110 4.74 -1.35 12.23
C SER A 110 4.81 -2.59 11.34
N VAL A 111 4.32 -2.48 10.11
CA VAL A 111 4.35 -3.56 9.13
C VAL A 111 5.07 -3.06 7.88
N VAL A 112 6.25 -3.61 7.61
CA VAL A 112 7.17 -3.13 6.57
C VAL A 112 7.51 -4.23 5.57
N ASP A 113 7.77 -3.82 4.33
CA ASP A 113 8.45 -4.64 3.32
C ASP A 113 9.96 -4.57 3.59
N LEU A 114 10.62 -5.73 3.61
CA LEU A 114 12.06 -5.84 3.80
C LEU A 114 12.86 -5.70 2.51
N HIS A 115 12.23 -5.54 1.35
CA HIS A 115 12.95 -5.18 0.14
C HIS A 115 13.64 -3.82 0.29
N CYS A 116 14.97 -3.84 0.14
CA CYS A 116 15.78 -2.64 0.11
C CYS A 116 15.39 -1.77 -1.07
N THR A 117 15.06 -0.51 -0.81
CA THR A 117 14.69 0.48 -1.82
C THR A 117 15.83 0.88 -2.78
N HIS A 118 17.05 0.39 -2.57
CA HIS A 118 18.14 0.53 -3.56
C HIS A 118 17.96 -0.43 -4.75
N GLN A 119 18.03 -1.74 -4.49
CA GLN A 119 18.06 -2.80 -5.52
C GLN A 119 17.27 -4.06 -5.13
N ARG A 120 16.29 -3.93 -4.24
CA ARG A 120 15.37 -4.99 -3.78
C ARG A 120 16.02 -6.24 -3.18
N CYS A 121 17.28 -6.19 -2.76
CA CYS A 121 17.80 -7.20 -1.84
C CYS A 121 16.94 -7.25 -0.56
N VAL A 122 16.74 -8.44 0.00
CA VAL A 122 16.02 -8.60 1.27
C VAL A 122 16.90 -8.12 2.43
N ALA A 123 16.40 -7.16 3.20
CA ALA A 123 17.05 -6.67 4.39
C ALA A 123 16.77 -7.57 5.60
N THR A 124 17.76 -7.70 6.48
CA THR A 124 17.66 -8.48 7.72
C THR A 124 17.27 -7.58 8.88
N TYR A 125 16.40 -8.07 9.76
CA TYR A 125 16.06 -7.38 10.98
C TYR A 125 17.12 -7.58 12.08
N LEU A 126 17.73 -6.50 12.54
CA LEU A 126 18.76 -6.52 13.58
C LEU A 126 18.27 -5.75 14.82
N LYS A 127 18.37 -6.39 15.99
CA LYS A 127 17.96 -5.81 17.28
C LYS A 127 19.14 -5.49 18.19
N ASP A 128 20.15 -6.36 18.16
CA ASP A 128 21.28 -6.25 19.06
C ASP A 128 22.20 -5.11 18.63
N LYS A 129 22.48 -4.19 19.56
CA LYS A 129 23.28 -3.00 19.24
C LYS A 129 24.72 -3.33 18.88
N SER A 130 25.28 -4.38 19.50
CA SER A 130 26.65 -4.79 19.21
C SER A 130 26.75 -5.41 17.81
N GLU A 131 25.74 -6.21 17.42
CA GLU A 131 25.62 -6.75 16.06
C GLU A 131 25.44 -5.63 15.03
N ILE A 132 24.53 -4.68 15.28
CA ILE A 132 24.30 -3.53 14.39
C ILE A 132 25.61 -2.75 14.21
N ARG A 133 26.33 -2.46 15.29
CA ARG A 133 27.61 -1.76 15.22
C ARG A 133 28.64 -2.55 14.42
N ALA A 134 28.73 -3.86 14.64
CA ALA A 134 29.68 -4.73 13.97
C ALA A 134 29.42 -4.81 12.44
N VAL A 135 28.17 -4.96 12.02
CA VAL A 135 27.86 -5.20 10.60
C VAL A 135 27.61 -3.91 9.81
N ALA A 136 26.95 -2.93 10.43
CA ALA A 136 26.52 -1.70 9.76
C ALA A 136 27.43 -0.50 10.07
N ASP A 137 28.30 -0.60 11.08
CA ASP A 137 29.20 0.49 11.50
C ASP A 137 28.40 1.79 11.75
N ILE A 138 27.37 1.66 12.60
CA ILE A 138 26.57 2.77 13.13
C ILE A 138 26.23 2.50 14.60
N ASP A 139 25.98 3.56 15.35
CA ASP A 139 25.46 3.49 16.71
C ASP A 139 23.94 3.73 16.72
N ALA A 140 23.17 2.70 16.38
CA ALA A 140 21.72 2.79 16.31
C ALA A 140 21.08 2.70 17.70
N LYS A 141 20.15 3.63 17.99
CA LYS A 141 19.39 3.61 19.25
C LYS A 141 18.31 2.53 19.26
N ASN A 142 17.73 2.25 18.10
CA ASN A 142 16.63 1.33 17.89
C ASN A 142 17.07 0.16 16.98
N PRO A 143 16.31 -0.94 16.98
CA PRO A 143 16.45 -1.97 15.96
C PRO A 143 16.33 -1.42 14.54
N VAL A 144 17.05 -2.04 13.60
CA VAL A 144 17.16 -1.60 12.22
C VAL A 144 16.84 -2.74 11.25
N ALA A 145 16.51 -2.40 10.01
CA ALA A 145 16.67 -3.33 8.91
C ALA A 145 18.00 -3.04 8.20
N PHE A 146 18.79 -4.07 7.94
CA PHE A 146 20.10 -3.97 7.32
C PHE A 146 20.13 -4.76 6.01
N CYS A 147 20.44 -4.08 4.92
CA CYS A 147 20.65 -4.71 3.62
C CYS A 147 22.15 -4.94 3.39
N PRO A 148 22.62 -6.20 3.30
CA PRO A 148 24.04 -6.50 3.19
C PRO A 148 24.64 -6.14 1.81
N CYS A 149 23.82 -6.10 0.75
CA CYS A 149 24.30 -5.90 -0.62
C CYS A 149 25.12 -4.61 -0.80
N HIS A 150 24.61 -3.49 -0.30
CA HIS A 150 25.26 -2.18 -0.38
C HIS A 150 25.24 -1.43 0.96
N ARG A 151 25.06 -2.18 2.05
CA ARG A 151 25.10 -1.69 3.44
C ARG A 151 24.09 -0.57 3.73
N SER A 152 22.90 -0.64 3.12
CA SER A 152 21.80 0.27 3.47
C SER A 152 21.22 -0.10 4.84
N VAL A 153 20.98 0.90 5.67
CA VAL A 153 20.43 0.73 7.02
C VAL A 153 19.17 1.56 7.18
N TYR A 154 18.14 0.98 7.78
CA TYR A 154 16.83 1.60 7.94
C TYR A 154 16.41 1.63 9.41
N ASP A 155 16.01 2.80 9.92
CA ASP A 155 15.48 2.96 11.28
C ASP A 155 14.01 2.49 11.34
N LEU A 156 13.76 1.40 12.05
CA LEU A 156 12.41 0.84 12.17
C LEU A 156 11.53 1.63 13.13
N ALA A 157 12.11 2.39 14.08
CA ALA A 157 11.37 3.32 14.93
C ALA A 157 10.84 4.53 14.16
N GLU A 158 11.49 4.90 13.06
CA GLU A 158 11.04 5.95 12.12
C GLU A 158 10.35 5.36 10.89
N GLY A 159 9.88 4.11 10.98
CA GLY A 159 9.06 3.48 9.93
C GLY A 159 9.88 3.14 8.68
N GLY A 160 11.13 2.73 8.87
CA GLY A 160 12.03 2.28 7.82
C GLY A 160 12.80 3.42 7.13
N LYS A 161 12.99 4.57 7.78
CA LYS A 161 13.75 5.69 7.21
C LYS A 161 15.21 5.31 7.01
N VAL A 162 15.82 5.74 5.90
CA VAL A 162 17.24 5.50 5.61
C VAL A 162 18.12 6.22 6.63
N MET A 163 19.01 5.48 7.28
CA MET A 163 20.05 6.01 8.17
C MET A 163 21.40 6.08 7.47
N LYS A 164 21.71 5.11 6.59
CA LYS A 164 23.00 4.95 5.90
C LYS A 164 22.81 4.18 4.59
N GLY A 165 23.72 4.40 3.63
CA GLY A 165 23.81 3.65 2.37
C GLY A 165 23.02 4.26 1.20
N PRO A 166 23.04 3.61 0.02
CA PRO A 166 22.52 4.17 -1.23
C PRO A 166 21.00 4.00 -1.43
N ALA A 167 20.27 3.53 -0.42
CA ALA A 167 18.81 3.44 -0.48
C ALA A 167 18.18 4.80 -0.81
N ASN A 168 17.33 4.83 -1.83
CA ASN A 168 16.73 6.06 -2.37
C ASN A 168 15.52 6.58 -1.57
N GLY A 169 15.10 5.86 -0.53
CA GLY A 169 13.92 6.20 0.26
C GLY A 169 13.66 5.20 1.39
N PRO A 170 12.69 5.49 2.27
CA PRO A 170 12.32 4.61 3.37
C PRO A 170 11.79 3.27 2.85
N LEU A 171 11.87 2.22 3.66
CA LEU A 171 11.19 0.94 3.36
C LEU A 171 9.70 1.17 3.07
N TRP A 172 9.19 0.40 2.12
CA TRP A 172 7.77 0.38 1.84
C TRP A 172 7.00 -0.22 3.01
N LYS A 173 5.73 0.16 3.11
CA LYS A 173 4.86 -0.21 4.24
C LYS A 173 3.68 -1.01 3.73
N PHE A 174 3.20 -1.90 4.58
CA PHE A 174 1.91 -2.53 4.38
C PHE A 174 0.82 -1.70 5.04
N GLU A 175 -0.29 -1.53 4.35
CA GLU A 175 -1.55 -1.19 4.99
C GLU A 175 -2.07 -2.42 5.71
N PHE A 176 -2.46 -2.22 6.97
CA PHE A 176 -2.93 -3.29 7.82
C PHE A 176 -4.02 -2.79 8.76
N ASP A 177 -4.74 -3.74 9.34
CA ASP A 177 -5.74 -3.52 10.37
C ASP A 177 -5.55 -4.54 11.51
N VAL A 178 -6.08 -4.22 12.69
CA VAL A 178 -6.06 -5.11 13.84
C VAL A 178 -7.50 -5.43 14.23
N LYS A 179 -7.90 -6.70 14.05
CA LYS A 179 -9.25 -7.18 14.34
C LYS A 179 -9.19 -8.27 15.41
N GLY A 180 -9.55 -7.89 16.64
CA GLY A 180 -9.38 -8.75 17.80
C GLY A 180 -7.90 -9.07 18.01
N ASP A 181 -7.56 -10.36 18.04
CA ASP A 181 -6.18 -10.82 18.17
C ASP A 181 -5.44 -10.92 16.83
N ASN A 182 -6.06 -10.57 15.69
CA ASN A 182 -5.46 -10.76 14.37
C ASN A 182 -4.91 -9.46 13.79
N ILE A 183 -3.67 -9.51 13.29
CA ILE A 183 -3.08 -8.46 12.45
C ILE A 183 -3.27 -8.90 11.00
N LEU A 184 -3.96 -8.06 10.22
CA LEU A 184 -4.39 -8.34 8.85
C LEU A 184 -3.77 -7.33 7.89
N VAL A 185 -2.96 -7.78 6.95
CA VAL A 185 -2.45 -6.94 5.86
C VAL A 185 -3.47 -6.90 4.74
N THR A 186 -3.78 -5.71 4.23
CA THR A 186 -4.75 -5.49 3.16
C THR A 186 -4.10 -5.08 1.85
N ARG A 187 -2.98 -4.36 1.92
CA ARG A 187 -2.30 -3.81 0.76
C ARG A 187 -0.84 -3.48 1.10
N ILE A 188 -0.01 -3.36 0.08
CA ILE A 188 1.35 -2.82 0.18
C ILE A 188 1.42 -1.48 -0.54
N ASP A 189 2.33 -0.60 -0.12
CA ASP A 189 2.64 0.66 -0.80
C ASP A 189 2.71 0.43 -2.32
N PRO A 190 1.90 1.16 -3.13
CA PRO A 190 1.89 1.00 -4.58
C PRO A 190 3.28 1.16 -5.23
N LYS A 191 4.18 1.94 -4.62
CA LYS A 191 5.56 2.09 -5.11
C LYS A 191 6.36 0.79 -5.03
N ALA A 192 6.00 -0.14 -4.15
CA ALA A 192 6.63 -1.46 -4.09
C ALA A 192 6.29 -2.34 -5.30
N SER A 193 5.15 -2.08 -5.96
CA SER A 193 4.72 -2.80 -7.18
C SER A 193 5.33 -2.26 -8.48
N GLN A 194 6.01 -1.11 -8.40
CA GLN A 194 6.67 -0.45 -9.52
C GLN A 194 8.16 -0.62 -9.36
N TRP A 195 8.74 -1.57 -10.09
CA TRP A 195 10.18 -1.77 -10.12
C TRP A 195 10.72 -1.48 -11.52
N GLU A 196 11.52 -0.43 -11.60
CA GLU A 196 12.42 -0.22 -12.72
C GLU A 196 13.78 -0.75 -12.29
N PRO A 197 14.25 -1.89 -12.83
CA PRO A 197 15.65 -2.24 -12.64
C PRO A 197 16.47 -1.07 -13.17
N GLY A 198 17.24 -0.41 -12.29
CA GLY A 198 18.21 0.59 -12.72
C GLY A 198 19.16 0.00 -13.77
N PRO A 199 20.03 0.78 -14.42
CA PRO A 199 20.95 0.27 -15.45
C PRO A 199 21.85 -0.90 -14.99
N GLN A 200 21.94 -1.16 -13.68
CA GLN A 200 22.65 -2.28 -13.06
C GLN A 200 21.73 -3.43 -12.60
N GLY A 201 20.40 -3.24 -12.61
CA GLY A 201 19.39 -4.25 -12.26
C GLY A 201 19.16 -5.32 -13.33
N GLN A 202 20.03 -5.39 -14.34
CA GLN A 202 20.11 -6.47 -15.33
C GLN A 202 21.18 -7.53 -15.03
N LEU A 203 21.87 -7.48 -13.90
CA LEU A 203 22.99 -8.39 -13.64
C LEU A 203 22.71 -9.37 -12.49
N PHE A 204 21.76 -10.27 -12.72
CA PHE A 204 21.91 -11.66 -12.26
C PHE A 204 22.07 -12.57 -13.47
N SER A 205 23.09 -12.28 -14.26
CA SER A 205 23.92 -13.28 -14.90
C SER A 205 25.16 -12.57 -15.44
N GLU A 206 26.35 -12.89 -14.92
CA GLU A 206 27.60 -12.54 -15.59
C GLU A 206 27.81 -13.36 -16.88
N TYR A 207 26.82 -14.12 -17.35
CA TYR A 207 26.76 -14.69 -18.70
C TYR A 207 25.39 -14.45 -19.33
N PRO A 208 25.23 -13.54 -20.32
CA PRO A 208 24.01 -13.53 -21.11
C PRO A 208 23.94 -14.86 -21.86
N VAL A 209 23.16 -15.83 -21.37
CA VAL A 209 22.86 -17.04 -22.13
C VAL A 209 22.09 -16.57 -23.35
N ARG A 210 22.75 -16.57 -24.50
CA ARG A 210 22.12 -16.19 -25.77
C ARG A 210 21.11 -17.30 -26.13
N PRO A 211 19.96 -16.96 -26.73
CA PRO A 211 19.04 -17.97 -27.23
C PRO A 211 19.75 -18.92 -28.19
N GLY A 212 19.90 -20.20 -27.80
CA GLY A 212 20.52 -21.25 -28.63
C GLY A 212 21.79 -21.90 -28.06
N GLU A 213 22.31 -21.47 -26.92
CA GLU A 213 23.42 -22.19 -26.27
C GLU A 213 22.91 -23.31 -25.35
N PRO A 214 23.41 -24.56 -25.48
CA PRO A 214 23.10 -25.63 -24.54
C PRO A 214 23.71 -25.29 -23.17
N GLY A 215 22.83 -25.09 -22.17
CA GLY A 215 23.23 -24.78 -20.80
C GLY A 215 24.09 -25.87 -20.17
N LEU A 216 25.04 -25.45 -19.34
CA LEU A 216 25.75 -26.29 -18.38
C LEU A 216 24.78 -26.84 -17.31
#